data_AF-A0A3T0ZJP7-F1
#
_entry.id   AF-A0A3T0ZJP7-F1
#
_cell.length_a   1.000
_cell.length_b   1.000
_cell.length_c   1.000
_cell.angle_alpha   90.00
_cell.angle_beta   90.00
_cell.angle_gamma   90.00
#
_symmetry.space_group_name_H-M   'P 1'
#
loop_
_entity.id
_entity.type
_entity.pdbx_description
1 polymer ?
#
loop_
_entity_poly.entity_id
_entity_poly.type
_entity_poly.pdbx_seq_one_letter_code
_entity_poly.pdbx_strand_id
1 'polypeptide(L)'
;MRRVKANARERNRMHGLNAALDNLRKVVPCYSKTQKLSKIETLRLAKNYIWALSEILRAGTSPDLLSFVQTLCRGLSQPTANLIAGCLQLNPRTFLPEQS
;
A
#
# COMPACT_ATOMS: atom_id res chain seq x y z
N MET A 1 -39.54 10.04 0.33
CA MET A 1 -39.14 8.96 1.28
C MET A 1 -38.21 7.89 0.69
N ARG A 2 -38.52 7.22 -0.44
CA ARG A 2 -37.73 6.06 -0.97
C ARG A 2 -36.26 6.37 -1.30
N ARG A 3 -35.99 7.53 -1.93
CA ARG A 3 -34.63 7.98 -2.30
C ARG A 3 -33.74 8.22 -1.07
N VAL A 4 -34.28 8.84 -0.01
CA VAL A 4 -33.53 9.11 1.23
C VAL A 4 -33.10 7.81 1.91
N LYS A 5 -34.00 6.83 2.02
CA LYS A 5 -33.67 5.51 2.57
C LYS A 5 -32.62 4.77 1.74
N ALA A 6 -32.66 4.87 0.41
CA ALA A 6 -31.66 4.27 -0.48
C ALA A 6 -30.27 4.91 -0.30
N ASN A 7 -30.21 6.25 -0.25
CA ASN A 7 -28.96 6.97 -0.04
C ASN A 7 -28.33 6.64 1.33
N ALA A 8 -29.14 6.51 2.37
CA ALA A 8 -28.65 6.12 3.70
C ALA A 8 -28.04 4.72 3.69
N ARG A 9 -28.66 3.75 3.00
CA ARG A 9 -28.12 2.39 2.86
C ARG A 9 -26.79 2.39 2.12
N GLU A 10 -26.69 3.11 1.01
CA GLU A 10 -25.45 3.17 0.23
C GLU A 10 -24.32 3.82 1.02
N ARG A 11 -24.63 4.87 1.81
CA ARG A 11 -23.67 5.48 2.72
C ARG A 11 -23.14 4.47 3.76
N ASN A 12 -24.03 3.69 4.38
CA ASN A 12 -23.63 2.65 5.34
C ASN A 12 -22.77 1.56 4.69
N ARG A 13 -23.12 1.14 3.46
CA ARG A 13 -22.32 0.20 2.68
C ARG A 13 -20.91 0.74 2.42
N MET A 14 -20.81 2.02 2.03
CA MET A 14 -19.53 2.69 1.81
C MET A 14 -18.73 2.89 3.10
N HIS A 15 -19.38 3.12 4.25
CA HIS A 15 -18.70 3.12 5.55
C HIS A 15 -18.07 1.76 5.85
N GLY A 16 -18.79 0.66 5.62
CA GLY A 16 -18.24 -0.70 5.76
C GLY A 16 -17.04 -0.95 4.86
N LEU A 17 -17.13 -0.54 3.58
CA LEU A 17 -16.02 -0.66 2.64
C LEU A 17 -14.79 0.15 3.06
N ASN A 18 -14.99 1.40 3.51
CA ASN A 18 -13.89 2.24 3.98
C ASN A 18 -13.25 1.67 5.26
N ALA A 19 -14.04 1.07 6.16
CA ALA A 19 -13.52 0.39 7.35
C ALA A 19 -12.66 -0.82 6.99
N ALA A 20 -13.08 -1.63 6.01
CA ALA A 20 -12.28 -2.74 5.50
C ALA A 20 -10.96 -2.26 4.88
N LEU A 21 -10.99 -1.17 4.11
CA LEU A 21 -9.79 -0.55 3.54
C LEU A 21 -8.85 -0.01 4.63
N ASP A 22 -9.39 0.58 5.69
CA ASP A 22 -8.59 1.01 6.84
C ASP A 22 -7.97 -0.16 7.61
N ASN A 23 -8.64 -1.32 7.67
CA ASN A 23 -8.04 -2.54 8.21
C ASN A 23 -6.92 -3.06 7.31
N LEU A 24 -7.08 -3.02 5.99
CA LEU A 24 -6.00 -3.36 5.05
C LEU A 24 -4.79 -2.44 5.24
N ARG A 25 -4.99 -1.13 5.45
CA ARG A 25 -3.89 -0.19 5.71
C ARG A 25 -3.03 -0.57 6.91
N LYS A 26 -3.61 -1.19 7.95
CA LYS A 26 -2.89 -1.58 9.17
C LYS A 26 -1.92 -2.75 8.95
N VAL A 27 -2.17 -3.58 7.93
CA VAL A 27 -1.41 -4.82 7.69
C VAL A 27 -0.47 -4.72 6.49
N VAL A 28 -0.56 -3.66 5.68
CA VAL A 28 0.44 -3.37 4.64
C VAL A 28 1.65 -2.66 5.25
N PRO A 29 2.85 -2.78 4.65
CA PRO A 29 4.04 -2.08 5.12
C PRO A 29 3.83 -0.57 5.20
N CYS A 30 4.59 0.09 6.10
CA CYS A 30 4.60 1.55 6.25
C CYS A 30 3.25 2.15 6.64
N TYR A 31 2.47 1.43 7.46
CA TYR A 31 1.27 1.98 8.09
C TYR A 31 1.60 3.23 8.91
N SER A 32 0.91 4.34 8.62
CA SER A 32 0.96 5.55 9.42
C SER A 32 -0.44 5.93 9.90
N LYS A 33 -0.55 6.23 11.21
CA LYS A 33 -1.78 6.74 11.83
C LYS A 33 -2.10 8.17 11.38
N THR A 34 -1.06 8.97 11.11
CA THR A 34 -1.18 10.39 10.76
C THR A 34 -1.27 10.61 9.25
N GLN A 35 -0.64 9.75 8.44
CA GLN A 35 -0.63 9.86 6.98
C GLN A 35 -1.11 8.56 6.33
N LYS A 36 -2.41 8.45 6.09
CA LYS A 36 -3.00 7.29 5.39
C LYS A 36 -2.67 7.34 3.91
N LEU A 37 -2.26 6.20 3.35
CA LEU A 37 -2.15 6.04 1.90
C LEU A 37 -3.52 6.22 1.23
N SER A 38 -3.51 6.76 0.00
CA SER A 38 -4.70 6.87 -0.83
C SER A 38 -5.31 5.47 -1.11
N LYS A 39 -6.57 5.42 -1.59
CA LYS A 39 -7.22 4.13 -1.89
C LYS A 39 -6.42 3.30 -2.89
N ILE A 40 -5.97 3.93 -3.97
CA ILE A 40 -5.22 3.26 -5.03
C ILE A 40 -3.84 2.81 -4.55
N GLU A 41 -3.13 3.65 -3.80
CA GLU A 41 -1.80 3.32 -3.28
C GLU A 41 -1.87 2.17 -2.28
N THR A 42 -2.90 2.15 -1.42
CA THR A 42 -3.14 1.04 -0.48
C THR A 42 -3.33 -0.29 -1.23
N LEU A 43 -4.16 -0.29 -2.28
CA LEU A 43 -4.44 -1.50 -3.07
C LEU A 43 -3.21 -1.98 -3.86
N ARG A 44 -2.46 -1.04 -4.46
CA ARG A 44 -1.21 -1.36 -5.18
C ARG A 44 -0.17 -1.94 -4.23
N LEU A 45 0.06 -1.30 -3.08
CA LEU A 45 1.01 -1.77 -2.09
C LEU A 45 0.62 -3.15 -1.53
N ALA A 46 -0.67 -3.37 -1.25
CA ALA A 46 -1.17 -4.68 -0.81
C ALA A 46 -0.88 -5.78 -1.84
N LYS A 47 -1.18 -5.53 -3.12
CA LYS A 47 -0.87 -6.46 -4.22
C LYS A 47 0.62 -6.77 -4.28
N ASN A 48 1.46 -5.74 -4.27
CA ASN A 48 2.91 -5.90 -4.35
C ASN A 48 3.45 -6.68 -3.14
N TYR A 49 2.92 -6.42 -1.94
CA TYR A 49 3.33 -7.10 -0.73
C TYR A 49 2.96 -8.58 -0.72
N ILE A 50 1.72 -8.92 -1.13
CA ILE A 50 1.31 -10.32 -1.29
C ILE A 50 2.24 -11.03 -2.28
N TRP A 51 2.54 -10.41 -3.41
CA TRP A 51 3.48 -10.98 -4.39
C TRP A 51 4.87 -11.18 -3.77
N ALA A 52 5.45 -10.17 -3.12
CA ALA A 52 6.77 -10.26 -2.50
C ALA A 52 6.86 -11.40 -1.46
N LEU A 53 5.84 -11.54 -0.60
CA LEU A 53 5.77 -12.62 0.37
C LEU A 53 5.63 -13.99 -0.31
N SER A 54 4.88 -14.07 -1.42
CA SER A 54 4.71 -15.29 -2.19
C SER A 54 6.03 -15.74 -2.83
N GLU A 55 6.83 -14.79 -3.32
CA GLU A 55 8.16 -15.06 -3.86
C GLU A 55 9.13 -15.55 -2.78
N ILE A 56 9.12 -14.94 -1.59
CA ILE A 56 9.93 -15.38 -0.44
C ILE A 56 9.63 -16.84 -0.09
N LEU A 57 8.35 -17.19 -0.02
CA LEU A 57 7.93 -18.56 0.28
C LEU A 57 8.34 -19.54 -0.82
N ARG A 58 8.32 -19.12 -2.09
CA ARG A 58 8.69 -19.98 -3.23
C ARG A 58 10.20 -20.17 -3.35
N ALA A 59 10.99 -19.12 -3.14
CA ALA A 59 12.45 -19.17 -3.25
C ALA A 59 13.10 -19.84 -2.03
N GLY A 60 12.43 -19.84 -0.87
CA GLY A 60 13.00 -20.35 0.38
C GLY A 60 14.11 -19.47 0.96
N THR A 61 14.34 -18.30 0.37
CA THR A 61 15.35 -17.32 0.80
C THR A 61 14.73 -15.92 0.84
N SER A 62 15.20 -15.09 1.78
CA SER A 62 14.80 -13.69 1.84
C SER A 62 15.51 -12.89 0.74
N PRO A 63 14.78 -12.07 -0.06
CA PRO A 63 15.40 -11.15 -1.00
C PRO A 63 16.24 -10.13 -0.23
N ASP A 64 17.22 -9.55 -0.91
CA ASP A 64 17.90 -8.39 -0.38
C ASP A 64 16.90 -7.24 -0.16
N LEU A 65 17.21 -6.38 0.81
CA LEU A 65 16.35 -5.26 1.19
C LEU A 65 16.06 -4.34 0.00
N LEU A 66 17.01 -4.19 -0.93
CA LEU A 66 16.88 -3.32 -2.09
C LEU A 66 15.80 -3.84 -3.06
N SER A 67 15.91 -5.10 -3.44
CA SER A 67 14.94 -5.82 -4.28
C SER A 67 13.54 -5.89 -3.64
N PHE A 68 13.48 -6.06 -2.32
CA PHE A 68 12.21 -6.07 -1.59
C PHE A 68 11.50 -4.71 -1.69
N VAL A 69 12.21 -3.61 -1.48
CA VAL A 69 11.62 -2.26 -1.56
C VAL A 69 11.25 -1.88 -2.99
N GLN A 70 12.08 -2.21 -3.98
CA GLN A 70 11.74 -1.99 -5.39
C GLN A 70 10.43 -2.70 -5.77
N THR A 71 10.27 -3.94 -5.29
CA THR A 71 9.03 -4.70 -5.45
C THR A 71 7.84 -4.00 -4.82
N LEU A 72 7.95 -3.54 -3.58
CA LEU A 72 6.87 -2.83 -2.89
C LEU A 72 6.50 -1.52 -3.59
N CYS A 73 7.49 -0.74 -4.01
CA CYS A 73 7.32 0.58 -4.61
C CYS A 73 6.82 0.56 -6.06
N ARG A 74 6.75 -0.61 -6.70
CA ARG A 74 6.37 -0.72 -8.12
C ARG A 74 4.99 -0.11 -8.38
N GLY A 75 4.97 0.96 -9.19
CA GLY A 75 3.74 1.65 -9.59
C GLY A 75 3.11 2.52 -8.48
N LEU A 76 3.84 2.77 -7.39
CA LEU A 76 3.46 3.76 -6.39
C LEU A 76 3.96 5.16 -6.80
N SER A 77 3.28 6.16 -6.29
CA SER A 77 3.68 7.56 -6.43
C SER A 77 5.01 7.85 -5.72
N GLN A 78 5.73 8.85 -6.22
CA GLN A 78 7.01 9.28 -5.65
C GLN A 78 6.96 9.59 -4.13
N PRO A 79 5.94 10.30 -3.61
CA PRO A 79 5.86 10.55 -2.17
C PRO A 79 5.66 9.28 -1.35
N THR A 80 4.92 8.32 -1.91
CA THR A 80 4.67 7.02 -1.25
C THR A 80 5.94 6.16 -1.26
N ALA A 81 6.67 6.14 -2.37
CA ALA A 81 7.97 5.47 -2.45
C ALA A 81 8.98 6.07 -1.46
N ASN A 82 9.00 7.40 -1.31
CA ASN A 82 9.85 8.08 -0.32
C ASN A 82 9.47 7.74 1.12
N LEU A 83 8.17 7.59 1.43
CA LEU A 83 7.70 7.17 2.75
C LEU A 83 8.22 5.77 3.08
N ILE A 84 8.11 4.82 2.14
CA ILE A 84 8.63 3.46 2.29
C ILE A 84 10.16 3.48 2.44
N ALA A 85 10.81 4.30 1.59
CA ALA A 85 12.19 4.79 1.69
C ALA A 85 12.64 5.03 3.14
N GLY A 86 12.00 6.03 3.74
CA GLY A 86 12.31 6.54 5.07
C GLY A 86 11.97 5.58 6.20
N CYS A 87 10.89 4.79 6.09
CA CYS A 87 10.55 3.76 7.08
C CYS A 87 11.63 2.68 7.22
N LEU A 88 12.44 2.46 6.19
CA LEU A 88 13.49 1.44 6.17
C LEU A 88 14.91 2.05 6.30
N GLN A 89 15.01 3.35 6.57
CA GLN A 89 16.28 4.11 6.64
C GLN A 89 17.14 4.03 5.37
N LEU A 90 16.50 3.84 4.22
CA LEU A 90 17.19 3.71 2.94
C LEU A 90 17.22 5.06 2.22
N ASN A 91 18.33 5.37 1.56
CA ASN A 91 18.45 6.56 0.72
C ASN A 91 17.44 6.47 -0.44
N PRO A 92 16.46 7.40 -0.57
CA PRO A 92 15.43 7.31 -1.62
C PRO A 92 16.00 7.30 -3.04
N ARG A 93 17.22 7.82 -3.22
CA ARG A 93 17.96 7.90 -4.49
C ARG A 93 18.40 6.55 -5.06
N THR A 94 18.42 5.47 -4.28
CA THR A 94 18.92 4.16 -4.76
C THR A 94 17.84 3.25 -5.38
N PHE A 95 16.56 3.66 -5.37
CA PHE A 95 15.42 2.80 -5.78
C PHE A 95 14.57 3.38 -6.90
N LEU A 96 14.76 4.65 -7.24
CA LEU A 96 13.99 5.33 -8.28
C LEU A 96 14.79 5.21 -9.57
N PRO A 97 14.22 4.68 -10.65
CA PRO A 97 14.85 4.85 -11.95
C PRO A 97 14.90 6.36 -12.23
N GLU A 98 16.09 6.87 -12.50
CA GLU A 98 16.30 8.18 -13.13
C GLU A 98 15.31 8.29 -14.30
N GLN A 99 14.30 9.14 -14.15
CA GLN A 99 13.50 9.54 -15.30
C GLN A 99 14.32 10.57 -16.05
N SER A 100 14.97 10.12 -17.12
CA SER A 100 15.49 10.95 -18.20
C SER A 100 14.35 11.67 -18.92
#